data_AF-A0A6A6BLZ0-F1
#
_entry.id   AF-A0A6A6BLZ0-F1
#
_cell.length_a   1.000
_cell.length_b   1.000
_cell.length_c   1.000
_cell.angle_alpha   90.00
_cell.angle_beta   90.00
_cell.angle_gamma   90.00
#
_symmetry.space_group_name_H-M   'P 1'
#
loop_
_entity.id
_entity.type
_entity.pdbx_description
1 polymer ?
#
loop_
_entity_poly.entity_id
_entity_poly.type
_entity_poly.pdbx_seq_one_letter_code
_entity_poly.pdbx_strand_id
1 'polypeptide(L)'
;MAAATNAVQEDQPWDEAQCVAALAALERLQDQLDEVRLVIPALVEPLKVPRDTPRELFLDFKQTAIGVSKRMQNFDRTWKAQETQSILAYARQRQKADPDLDQGRDVLRYGWLNDAVKENKVQSAPQDNEASKNANNGPADK
;
A
#
# COMPACT_ATOMS: atom_id res chain seq x y z
N MET A 1 22.06 -43.06 -11.89
CA MET A 1 22.65 -41.73 -11.73
C MET A 1 21.55 -40.70 -11.95
N ALA A 2 21.16 -40.04 -10.86
CA ALA A 2 20.38 -38.79 -10.72
C ALA A 2 19.10 -38.60 -11.56
N ALA A 3 17.96 -39.02 -10.98
CA ALA A 3 16.69 -38.34 -11.20
C ALA A 3 16.72 -37.03 -10.40
N ALA A 4 16.88 -35.90 -11.08
CA ALA A 4 16.63 -34.60 -10.49
C ALA A 4 15.11 -34.41 -10.43
N THR A 5 14.54 -34.78 -9.28
CA THR A 5 13.21 -34.31 -8.87
C THR A 5 13.26 -32.79 -8.83
N ASN A 6 12.74 -32.15 -9.88
CA ASN A 6 12.27 -30.77 -9.81
C ASN A 6 11.18 -30.74 -8.72
N ALA A 7 11.61 -30.43 -7.51
CA ALA A 7 10.71 -30.05 -6.43
C ALA A 7 9.91 -28.85 -6.94
N VAL A 8 8.63 -29.09 -7.15
CA VAL A 8 7.59 -28.08 -7.27
C VAL A 8 7.81 -27.09 -6.13
N GLN A 9 8.18 -25.85 -6.43
CA GLN A 9 8.07 -24.76 -5.47
C GLN A 9 6.57 -24.55 -5.25
N GLU A 10 6.03 -25.28 -4.28
CA GLU A 10 4.72 -25.03 -3.70
C GLU A 10 4.76 -23.62 -3.09
N ASP A 11 4.22 -22.66 -3.83
CA ASP A 11 3.23 -21.66 -3.40
C ASP A 11 3.24 -21.31 -1.90
N GLN A 12 4.40 -20.86 -1.40
CA GLN A 12 4.55 -20.54 0.02
C GLN A 12 3.52 -19.45 0.40
N PRO A 13 2.74 -19.64 1.48
CA PRO A 13 1.86 -18.59 1.97
C PRO A 13 2.66 -17.33 2.27
N TRP A 14 2.06 -16.18 1.97
CA TRP A 14 2.63 -14.89 2.30
C TRP A 14 2.83 -14.84 3.81
N ASP A 15 3.96 -14.26 4.21
CA ASP A 15 4.16 -13.96 5.62
C ASP A 15 3.27 -12.77 6.05
N GLU A 16 3.17 -12.57 7.36
CA GLU A 16 2.33 -11.51 7.93
C GLU A 16 2.72 -10.12 7.41
N ALA A 17 4.02 -9.85 7.29
CA ALA A 17 4.52 -8.56 6.82
C ALA A 17 4.13 -8.29 5.35
N GLN A 18 4.17 -9.32 4.50
CA GLN A 18 3.69 -9.26 3.12
C GLN A 18 2.18 -9.01 3.06
N CYS A 19 1.41 -9.65 3.93
CA CYS A 19 -0.04 -9.42 4.04
C CYS A 19 -0.34 -7.98 4.47
N VAL A 20 0.33 -7.45 5.50
CA VAL A 20 0.15 -6.06 5.97
C VAL A 20 0.53 -5.06 4.89
N ALA A 21 1.66 -5.26 4.19
CA ALA A 21 2.08 -4.40 3.09
C ALA A 21 1.05 -4.42 1.94
N ALA A 22 0.53 -5.59 1.59
CA ALA A 22 -0.49 -5.73 0.56
C ALA A 22 -1.82 -5.06 0.95
N LEU A 23 -2.25 -5.19 2.19
CA LEU A 23 -3.45 -4.52 2.71
C LEU A 23 -3.28 -3.01 2.70
N ALA A 24 -2.10 -2.48 3.05
CA ALA A 24 -1.79 -1.07 2.94
C ALA A 24 -1.81 -0.57 1.48
N ALA A 25 -1.33 -1.37 0.53
CA ALA A 25 -1.40 -1.06 -0.89
C ALA A 25 -2.86 -1.03 -1.40
N LEU A 26 -3.69 -1.97 -0.96
CA LEU A 26 -5.13 -2.00 -1.28
C LEU A 26 -5.88 -0.82 -0.66
N GLU A 27 -5.53 -0.41 0.56
CA GLU A 27 -6.09 0.79 1.21
C GLU A 27 -5.80 2.04 0.37
N ARG A 28 -4.55 2.26 -0.07
CA ARG A 28 -4.20 3.37 -0.97
C ARG A 28 -4.95 3.33 -2.30
N LEU A 29 -5.09 2.15 -2.88
CA LEU A 29 -5.83 1.97 -4.12
C LEU A 29 -7.31 2.32 -3.94
N GLN A 30 -7.86 2.03 -2.77
CA GLN A 30 -9.23 2.39 -2.44
C GLN A 30 -9.41 3.91 -2.33
N ASP A 31 -8.49 4.63 -1.68
CA ASP A 31 -8.51 6.10 -1.61
C ASP A 31 -8.50 6.72 -3.03
N GLN A 32 -7.65 6.20 -3.92
CA GLN A 32 -7.61 6.64 -5.31
C GLN A 32 -8.90 6.34 -6.08
N LEU A 33 -9.55 5.20 -5.81
CA LEU A 33 -10.83 4.87 -6.42
C LEU A 33 -11.93 5.84 -5.95
N ASP A 34 -11.93 6.20 -4.67
CA ASP A 34 -12.85 7.19 -4.12
C ASP A 34 -12.63 8.58 -4.74
N GLU A 35 -11.38 8.97 -4.97
CA GLU A 35 -11.05 10.17 -5.75
C GLU A 35 -11.57 10.13 -7.19
N VAL A 36 -11.47 8.98 -7.88
CA VAL A 36 -11.97 8.81 -9.24
C VAL A 36 -13.50 8.86 -9.29
N ARG A 37 -14.20 8.39 -8.26
CA ARG A 37 -15.66 8.52 -8.15
C ARG A 37 -16.12 9.98 -8.11
N LEU A 38 -15.27 10.88 -7.62
CA LEU A 38 -15.55 12.31 -7.53
C LEU A 38 -15.23 13.08 -8.83
N VAL A 39 -14.76 12.43 -9.90
CA VAL A 39 -14.42 13.05 -11.19
C VAL A 39 -15.58 13.84 -11.78
N ILE A 40 -16.74 13.20 -11.95
CA ILE A 40 -17.91 13.83 -12.58
C ILE A 40 -18.43 14.98 -11.70
N PRO A 41 -18.69 14.77 -10.38
CA PRO A 41 -19.05 15.86 -9.49
C PRO A 41 -18.10 17.05 -9.54
N ALA A 42 -16.78 16.80 -9.55
CA ALA A 42 -15.79 17.87 -9.62
C ALA A 42 -15.86 18.64 -10.94
N LEU A 43 -15.99 17.97 -12.08
CA LEU A 43 -16.07 18.63 -13.39
C LEU A 43 -17.30 19.53 -13.55
N VAL A 44 -18.42 19.15 -12.95
CA VAL A 44 -19.65 19.94 -13.03
C VAL A 44 -19.71 21.06 -11.99
N GLU A 45 -18.88 21.01 -10.95
CA GLU A 45 -18.92 21.97 -9.84
C GLU A 45 -18.69 23.42 -10.27
N PRO A 46 -17.69 23.75 -11.13
CA PRO A 46 -17.51 25.10 -11.64
C PRO A 46 -18.75 25.65 -12.38
N LEU A 47 -19.56 24.77 -12.98
CA LEU A 47 -20.76 25.17 -13.73
C LEU A 47 -21.95 25.52 -12.84
N LYS A 48 -21.91 25.14 -11.55
CA LYS A 48 -22.98 25.43 -10.58
C LYS A 48 -22.76 26.76 -9.86
N VAL A 49 -21.52 27.26 -9.84
CA VAL A 49 -21.16 28.47 -9.10
C VAL A 49 -21.25 29.67 -10.04
N PRO A 50 -22.08 30.68 -9.74
CA PRO A 50 -22.11 31.93 -10.51
C PRO A 50 -20.73 32.58 -10.52
N ARG A 51 -20.30 33.06 -11.70
CA ARG A 51 -19.05 33.80 -11.89
C ARG A 51 -19.35 35.17 -12.50
N ASP A 52 -18.54 36.15 -12.15
CA ASP A 52 -18.70 37.52 -12.65
C ASP A 52 -18.29 37.61 -14.12
N THR A 53 -17.36 36.75 -14.56
CA THR A 53 -16.94 36.69 -15.96
C THR A 53 -16.86 35.27 -16.53
N PRO A 54 -17.10 35.09 -17.85
CA PRO A 54 -16.88 33.81 -18.53
C PRO A 54 -15.43 33.31 -18.44
N ARG A 55 -14.46 34.22 -18.27
CA ARG A 55 -13.04 33.89 -18.15
C ARG A 55 -12.74 33.14 -16.86
N GLU A 56 -13.32 33.58 -15.73
CA GLU A 56 -13.16 32.92 -14.44
C GLU A 56 -13.75 31.51 -14.46
N LEU A 57 -14.94 31.36 -15.03
CA LEU A 57 -15.57 30.05 -15.22
C LEU A 57 -14.66 29.09 -16.01
N PHE A 58 -14.10 29.57 -17.13
CA PHE A 58 -13.21 28.76 -17.95
C PHE A 58 -11.93 28.36 -17.21
N LEU A 59 -11.33 29.27 -16.45
CA LEU A 59 -10.11 28.99 -15.68
C LEU A 59 -10.37 27.93 -14.60
N ASP A 60 -11.46 28.05 -13.86
CA ASP A 60 -11.85 27.08 -12.83
C ASP A 60 -12.12 25.70 -13.42
N PHE A 61 -12.90 25.66 -14.50
CA PHE A 61 -13.19 24.41 -15.21
C PHE A 61 -11.90 23.75 -15.72
N LYS A 62 -11.02 24.52 -16.37
CA LYS A 62 -9.75 24.02 -16.88
C LYS A 62 -8.87 23.47 -15.76
N GLN A 63 -8.73 24.19 -14.64
CA GLN A 63 -7.92 23.76 -13.52
C GLN A 63 -8.46 22.46 -12.91
N THR A 64 -9.79 22.38 -12.79
CA THR A 64 -10.48 21.19 -12.29
C THR A 64 -10.26 20.00 -13.22
N ALA A 65 -10.42 20.19 -14.53
CA ALA A 65 -10.20 19.14 -15.52
C ALA A 65 -8.76 18.60 -15.50
N ILE A 66 -7.76 19.48 -15.33
CA ILE A 66 -6.36 19.07 -15.18
C ILE A 66 -6.18 18.23 -13.89
N GLY A 67 -6.73 18.66 -12.77
CA GLY A 67 -6.62 17.93 -11.50
C GLY A 67 -7.27 16.56 -11.55
N VAL A 68 -8.48 16.49 -12.11
CA VAL A 68 -9.24 15.25 -12.34
C VAL A 68 -8.47 14.29 -13.25
N SER A 69 -7.89 14.80 -14.36
CA SER A 69 -7.09 14.00 -15.28
C SER A 69 -5.86 13.38 -14.59
N LYS A 70 -5.16 14.15 -13.75
CA LYS A 70 -4.02 13.64 -12.95
C LYS A 70 -4.44 12.52 -11.98
N ARG A 71 -5.58 12.67 -11.30
CA ARG A 71 -6.11 11.62 -10.39
C ARG A 71 -6.42 10.33 -11.15
N MET A 72 -7.08 10.43 -12.31
CA MET A 72 -7.35 9.26 -13.16
C MET A 72 -6.06 8.59 -13.65
N GLN A 73 -5.06 9.36 -14.09
CA GLN A 73 -3.76 8.82 -14.50
C GLN A 73 -3.03 8.14 -13.34
N ASN A 74 -3.09 8.71 -12.14
CA ASN A 74 -2.48 8.12 -10.96
C ASN A 74 -3.14 6.78 -10.60
N PHE A 75 -4.48 6.74 -10.57
CA PHE A 75 -5.23 5.50 -10.36
C PHE A 75 -4.91 4.46 -11.43
N ASP A 76 -4.93 4.82 -12.71
CA ASP A 76 -4.63 3.88 -13.80
C ASP A 76 -3.23 3.28 -13.67
N ARG A 77 -2.24 4.10 -13.33
CA ARG A 77 -0.87 3.66 -13.08
C ARG A 77 -0.78 2.70 -11.90
N THR A 78 -1.39 3.04 -10.76
CA THR A 78 -1.36 2.18 -9.56
C THR A 78 -2.14 0.89 -9.79
N TRP A 79 -3.30 0.96 -10.45
CA TRP A 79 -4.10 -0.20 -10.81
C TRP A 79 -3.32 -1.18 -11.70
N LYS A 80 -2.65 -0.68 -12.74
CA LYS A 80 -1.88 -1.50 -13.68
C LYS A 80 -0.50 -1.90 -13.17
N ALA A 81 -0.06 -1.39 -12.02
CA ALA A 81 1.23 -1.75 -11.45
C ALA A 81 1.29 -3.26 -11.16
N GLN A 82 2.46 -3.86 -11.42
CA GLN A 82 2.68 -5.28 -11.22
C GLN A 82 2.38 -5.70 -9.77
N GLU A 83 2.77 -4.87 -8.80
CA GLU A 83 2.49 -5.07 -7.37
C GLU A 83 0.99 -5.26 -7.11
N THR A 84 0.15 -4.31 -7.55
CA THR A 84 -1.31 -4.36 -7.41
C THR A 84 -1.89 -5.61 -8.08
N GLN A 85 -1.43 -5.91 -9.30
CA GLN A 85 -1.93 -7.09 -10.03
C GLN A 85 -1.54 -8.40 -9.35
N SER A 86 -0.33 -8.49 -8.79
CA SER A 86 0.11 -9.64 -8.00
C SER A 86 -0.73 -9.82 -6.75
N ILE A 87 -1.04 -8.75 -6.01
CA ILE A 87 -1.93 -8.80 -4.84
C ILE A 87 -3.31 -9.33 -5.22
N LEU A 88 -3.91 -8.78 -6.27
CA LEU A 88 -5.24 -9.22 -6.73
C LEU A 88 -5.22 -10.66 -7.25
N ALA A 89 -4.14 -11.10 -7.90
CA ALA A 89 -3.99 -12.47 -8.35
C ALA A 89 -3.89 -13.44 -7.16
N TYR A 90 -3.05 -13.11 -6.18
CA TYR A 90 -2.87 -13.89 -4.95
C TYR A 90 -4.18 -14.02 -4.17
N ALA A 91 -4.91 -12.91 -3.98
CA ALA A 91 -6.21 -12.92 -3.31
C ALA A 91 -7.22 -13.84 -4.01
N ARG A 92 -7.29 -13.80 -5.36
CA ARG A 92 -8.17 -14.69 -6.14
C ARG A 92 -7.76 -16.17 -6.02
N GLN A 93 -6.47 -16.45 -6.00
CA GLN A 93 -5.95 -17.81 -5.83
C GLN A 93 -6.31 -18.35 -4.45
N ARG A 94 -6.11 -17.54 -3.40
CA ARG A 94 -6.46 -17.89 -2.03
C ARG A 94 -7.97 -18.09 -1.85
N GLN A 95 -8.80 -17.22 -2.40
CA GLN A 95 -10.26 -17.38 -2.37
C GLN A 95 -10.73 -18.67 -3.06
N LYS A 96 -10.06 -19.12 -4.12
CA LYS A 96 -10.38 -20.39 -4.78
C LYS A 96 -9.97 -21.60 -3.94
N ALA A 97 -8.85 -21.49 -3.23
CA ALA A 97 -8.34 -22.54 -2.37
C ALA A 97 -9.14 -22.65 -1.06
N ASP A 98 -9.53 -21.51 -0.50
CA ASP A 98 -10.36 -21.38 0.70
C ASP A 98 -11.50 -20.38 0.43
N PRO A 99 -12.69 -20.88 0.09
CA PRO A 99 -13.84 -20.04 -0.23
C PRO A 99 -14.54 -19.48 1.01
N ASP A 100 -14.24 -20.01 2.21
CA ASP A 100 -14.84 -19.52 3.44
C ASP A 100 -14.13 -18.24 3.89
N LEU A 101 -14.81 -17.11 3.74
CA LEU A 101 -14.29 -15.78 4.09
C LEU A 101 -14.87 -15.27 5.41
N ASP A 102 -15.55 -16.12 6.19
CA ASP A 102 -16.22 -15.68 7.42
C ASP A 102 -15.23 -15.15 8.47
N GLN A 103 -14.00 -15.66 8.50
CA GLN A 103 -12.92 -15.12 9.34
C GLN A 103 -12.48 -13.71 8.92
N GLY A 104 -12.72 -13.33 7.66
CA GLY A 104 -12.42 -11.99 7.14
C GLY A 104 -13.35 -10.90 7.65
N ARG A 105 -14.46 -11.25 8.34
CA ARG A 105 -15.44 -10.26 8.83
C ARG A 105 -14.88 -9.34 9.92
N ASP A 106 -13.94 -9.84 10.71
CA ASP A 106 -13.33 -9.09 11.81
C ASP A 106 -12.09 -8.30 11.36
N VAL A 107 -11.68 -8.45 10.09
CA VAL A 107 -10.54 -7.74 9.52
C VAL A 107 -10.96 -6.30 9.21
N LEU A 108 -10.21 -5.34 9.77
CA LEU A 108 -10.47 -3.93 9.55
C LEU A 108 -10.24 -3.55 8.09
N ARG A 109 -11.09 -2.67 7.55
CA ARG A 109 -10.95 -2.15 6.19
C ARG A 109 -9.84 -1.12 6.04
N TYR A 110 -9.49 -0.42 7.11
CA TYR A 110 -8.57 0.72 7.13
C TYR A 110 -7.59 0.60 8.31
N GLY A 111 -6.48 1.33 8.22
CA GLY A 111 -5.45 1.39 9.27
C GLY A 111 -4.15 0.68 8.90
N TRP A 112 -4.15 -0.13 7.84
CA TRP A 112 -3.00 -0.88 7.34
C TRP A 112 -1.85 0.01 6.91
N LEU A 113 -2.14 1.21 6.41
CA LEU A 113 -1.12 2.21 6.11
C LEU A 113 -0.27 2.59 7.33
N ASN A 114 -0.91 2.72 8.50
CA ASN A 114 -0.21 3.05 9.73
C ASN A 114 0.58 1.84 10.24
N ASP A 115 0.01 0.65 10.10
CA ASP A 115 0.62 -0.59 10.59
C ASP A 115 1.84 -0.98 9.75
N ALA A 116 1.77 -0.86 8.43
CA ALA A 116 2.93 -1.02 7.55
C ALA A 116 4.08 -0.05 7.89
N VAL A 117 3.77 1.19 8.30
CA VAL A 117 4.79 2.17 8.74
C VAL A 117 5.42 1.77 10.08
N LYS A 118 4.65 1.20 11.00
CA LYS A 118 5.17 0.72 12.30
C LYS A 118 6.10 -0.47 12.11
N GLU A 119 5.71 -1.44 11.29
CA GLU A 119 6.52 -2.64 11.02
C GLU A 119 7.88 -2.29 10.40
N ASN A 120 7.89 -1.35 9.45
CA ASN A 120 9.13 -0.88 8.83
C ASN A 120 10.07 -0.18 9.82
N LYS A 121 9.52 0.55 10.81
CA LYS A 121 10.30 1.19 11.88
C LYS A 121 10.89 0.19 12.87
N VAL A 122 10.17 -0.87 13.20
CA VAL A 122 10.62 -1.93 14.13
C VAL A 122 11.79 -2.72 13.52
N GLN A 123 11.75 -2.99 12.20
CA GLN A 123 12.85 -3.67 11.50
C GLN A 123 14.12 -2.80 11.37
N SER A 124 14.02 -1.49 11.58
CA SER A 124 15.12 -0.53 11.41
C SER A 124 15.81 -0.12 12.72
N ALA A 125 15.42 -0.66 13.87
CA ALA A 125 15.99 -0.29 15.16
C ALA A 125 17.37 -0.95 15.39
N PRO A 126 18.43 -0.21 15.81
CA PRO A 126 19.75 -0.79 16.05
C PRO A 126 19.73 -1.70 17.28
N GLN A 127 20.25 -2.92 17.14
CA GLN A 127 20.68 -3.74 18.28
C GLN A 127 21.93 -3.10 18.89
N ASP A 128 21.74 -2.26 19.92
CA ASP A 128 22.86 -1.75 20.72
C ASP A 128 23.47 -2.88 21.58
N ASN A 129 24.60 -3.37 21.09
CA ASN A 129 25.71 -4.09 21.74
C ASN A 129 25.71 -4.14 23.29
N GLU A 130 25.35 -5.30 23.85
CA GLU A 130 25.63 -5.70 25.24
C GLU A 130 27.00 -6.39 25.42
N ALA A 131 28.00 -6.09 24.59
CA ALA A 131 29.29 -6.77 24.61
C ALA A 131 30.48 -5.80 24.68
N SER A 132 30.63 -5.06 25.79
CA SER A 132 31.93 -4.46 26.20
C SER A 132 31.87 -3.82 27.60
N LYS A 133 31.73 -4.62 28.66
CA LYS A 133 32.15 -4.24 30.01
C LYS A 133 32.74 -5.44 30.74
N ASN A 134 33.83 -6.01 30.22
CA ASN A 134 34.71 -6.81 31.06
C ASN A 134 36.13 -6.87 30.48
N ALA A 135 36.97 -5.89 30.84
CA ALA A 135 38.43 -6.03 30.94
C ALA A 135 39.05 -4.64 31.14
N ASN A 136 39.03 -4.11 32.37
CA ASN A 136 40.17 -3.33 32.84
C ASN A 136 40.21 -3.31 34.37
N ASN A 137 40.96 -4.25 34.94
CA ASN A 137 41.52 -4.14 36.30
C ASN A 137 42.84 -4.92 36.30
N GLY A 138 43.91 -4.25 35.87
CA GLY A 138 45.29 -4.64 36.15
C GLY A 138 45.83 -3.77 37.29
N PRO A 139 46.33 -4.35 38.40
CA PRO A 139 46.70 -3.59 39.58
C PRO A 139 48.09 -2.96 39.46
N ALA A 140 48.27 -1.90 40.25
CA ALA A 140 49.53 -1.21 40.50
C ALA A 140 50.59 -2.13 41.12
N ASP A 141 51.87 -1.91 40.79
CA ASP A 141 52.94 -1.91 41.79
C ASP A 141 54.26 -1.33 41.23
N LYS A 142 54.76 -0.34 41.99
CA LYS A 142 56.15 0.10 42.28
C LYS A 142 57.13 0.46 41.16
#